data_AF-A0A949GD68-F1
#
_entry.id   AF-A0A949GD68-F1
#
_cell.length_a   1.000
_cell.length_b   1.000
_cell.length_c   1.000
_cell.angle_alpha   90.00
_cell.angle_beta   90.00
_cell.angle_gamma   90.00
#
_symmetry.space_group_name_H-M   'P 1'
#
loop_
_entity.id
_entity.type
_entity.pdbx_description
1 polymer ?
#
loop_
_entity_poly.entity_id
_entity_poly.type
_entity_poly.pdbx_seq_one_letter_code
_entity_poly.pdbx_strand_id
1 'polypeptide(L)'
;MSDYSGFEPYTPVQPVKVDLHVPVEYREPLAALREMGLETPKIEGGFLRDLFCGKAFKDIDMSVSTKTWRACEMSIDDAADLILKDWRFRELKTEFMAPVKQAGDGYGYIMLRRRRLQCEFVTKAGNRLPLDITIFSEPVSPAEMSLNADAPINSAVIDLSGNVIADPDFEDHCKRQIYHLRTHGISAALEGARRFKRIRDRAYPKMRFEAPAKSVGLIAACVARLAA
;
A
#
# COMPACT_ATOMS: atom_id res chain seq x y z
N MET A 1 -36.68 28.22 1.93
CA MET A 1 -35.72 27.64 0.97
C MET A 1 -34.36 27.76 1.62
N SER A 2 -33.77 26.66 2.07
CA SER A 2 -32.44 26.65 2.68
C SER A 2 -31.37 26.81 1.59
N ASP A 3 -30.55 27.83 1.78
CA ASP A 3 -29.47 28.25 0.90
C ASP A 3 -28.31 27.23 0.99
N TYR A 4 -28.12 26.42 -0.06
CA TYR A 4 -27.05 25.42 -0.19
C TYR A 4 -25.81 26.00 -0.90
N SER A 5 -25.52 27.30 -0.72
CA SER A 5 -24.43 28.01 -1.41
C SER A 5 -23.02 27.79 -0.82
N GLY A 6 -22.82 26.76 0.01
CA GLY A 6 -21.55 26.50 0.70
C GLY A 6 -20.80 25.22 0.31
N PHE A 7 -21.30 24.43 -0.66
CA PHE A 7 -20.54 23.27 -1.13
C PHE A 7 -19.59 23.72 -2.24
N GLU A 8 -18.32 23.91 -1.89
CA GLU A 8 -17.26 23.84 -2.90
C GLU A 8 -17.44 22.53 -3.69
N PRO A 9 -17.41 22.56 -5.03
CA PRO A 9 -17.54 21.36 -5.82
C PRO A 9 -16.43 20.40 -5.39
N TYR A 10 -16.82 19.21 -4.92
CA TYR A 10 -15.91 18.11 -4.62
C TYR A 10 -15.07 17.86 -5.87
N THR A 11 -13.83 18.34 -5.87
CA THR A 11 -12.87 18.02 -6.92
C THR A 11 -12.33 16.65 -6.56
N PRO A 12 -12.61 15.61 -7.36
CA PRO A 12 -12.05 14.28 -7.07
C PRO A 12 -10.54 14.42 -7.04
N VAL A 13 -9.91 14.11 -5.91
CA VAL A 13 -8.46 14.07 -5.81
C VAL A 13 -7.99 13.00 -6.79
N GLN A 14 -7.25 13.42 -7.81
CA GLN A 14 -6.63 12.51 -8.78
C GLN A 14 -5.21 12.21 -8.34
N PRO A 15 -4.73 10.97 -8.50
CA PRO A 15 -3.33 10.67 -8.24
C PRO A 15 -2.45 11.43 -9.25
N VAL A 16 -1.28 11.86 -8.79
CA VAL A 16 -0.30 12.58 -9.60
C VAL A 16 0.86 11.65 -9.96
N LYS A 17 1.49 11.92 -11.11
CA LYS A 17 2.73 11.23 -11.48
C LYS A 17 3.87 11.73 -10.60
N VAL A 18 4.69 10.80 -10.10
CA VAL A 18 5.91 11.10 -9.34
C VAL A 18 7.11 10.78 -10.21
N ASP A 19 8.08 11.70 -10.24
CA ASP A 19 9.36 11.45 -10.90
C ASP A 19 10.26 10.61 -9.99
N LEU A 20 10.07 9.29 -10.04
CA LEU A 20 10.83 8.32 -9.26
C LEU A 20 11.36 7.22 -10.18
N HIS A 21 12.69 7.11 -10.25
CA HIS A 21 13.33 6.00 -10.94
C HIS A 21 13.32 4.75 -10.07
N VAL A 22 12.60 3.72 -10.51
CA VAL A 22 12.61 2.39 -9.87
C VAL A 22 13.53 1.44 -10.66
N PRO A 23 14.61 0.95 -10.04
CA PRO A 23 15.50 -0.02 -10.67
C PRO A 23 14.77 -1.21 -11.28
N VAL A 24 15.26 -1.70 -12.41
CA VAL A 24 14.60 -2.76 -13.20
C VAL A 24 14.47 -4.04 -12.38
N GLU A 25 15.47 -4.38 -11.56
CA GLU A 25 15.47 -5.59 -10.74
C GLU A 25 14.27 -5.66 -9.79
N TYR A 26 13.82 -4.51 -9.27
CA TYR A 26 12.66 -4.46 -8.36
C TYR A 26 11.34 -4.64 -9.09
N ARG A 27 11.32 -4.51 -10.42
CA ARG A 27 10.13 -4.72 -11.26
C ARG A 27 10.02 -6.14 -11.80
N GLU A 28 11.06 -6.95 -11.70
CA GLU A 28 11.01 -8.36 -12.14
C GLU A 28 9.90 -9.19 -11.47
N PRO A 29 9.63 -9.05 -10.15
CA PRO A 29 8.51 -9.74 -9.52
C PRO A 29 7.15 -9.40 -10.15
N LEU A 30 6.94 -8.16 -10.61
CA LEU A 30 5.69 -7.76 -11.26
C LEU A 30 5.45 -8.53 -12.55
N ALA A 31 6.49 -8.67 -13.36
CA ALA A 31 6.44 -9.44 -14.60
C ALA A 31 6.15 -10.92 -14.29
N ALA A 32 6.83 -11.49 -13.28
CA ALA A 32 6.61 -12.87 -12.86
C ALA A 32 5.16 -13.13 -12.40
N LEU A 33 4.59 -12.27 -11.55
CA LEU A 33 3.20 -12.38 -11.10
C LEU A 33 2.21 -12.27 -12.27
N ARG A 34 2.50 -11.41 -13.26
CA ARG A 34 1.68 -11.28 -14.47
C ARG A 34 1.78 -12.51 -15.37
N GLU A 35 2.96 -13.10 -15.52
CA GLU A 35 3.18 -14.34 -16.27
C GLU A 35 2.37 -15.52 -15.70
N MET A 36 2.16 -15.52 -14.37
CA MET A 36 1.29 -16.48 -13.69
C MET A 36 -0.21 -16.27 -13.96
N GLY A 37 -0.58 -15.18 -14.64
CA GLY A 37 -1.96 -14.83 -14.94
C GLY A 37 -2.70 -14.14 -13.79
N LEU A 38 -1.97 -13.61 -12.80
CA LEU A 38 -2.55 -12.79 -11.75
C LEU A 38 -2.80 -11.35 -12.24
N GLU A 39 -3.81 -10.69 -11.69
CA GLU A 39 -4.30 -9.41 -12.18
C GLU A 39 -3.72 -8.23 -11.39
N THR A 40 -3.47 -7.11 -12.10
CA THR A 40 -3.05 -5.83 -11.51
C THR A 40 -1.86 -5.89 -10.52
N PRO A 41 -0.79 -6.68 -10.78
CA PRO A 41 0.39 -6.67 -9.91
C PRO A 41 1.00 -5.26 -9.86
N LYS A 42 1.36 -4.81 -8.67
CA LYS A 42 1.89 -3.47 -8.39
C LYS A 42 2.82 -3.49 -7.17
N ILE A 43 3.73 -2.51 -7.10
CA ILE A 43 4.55 -2.22 -5.92
C ILE A 43 3.98 -0.96 -5.29
N GLU A 44 3.90 -0.89 -3.97
CA GLU A 44 3.24 0.19 -3.26
C GLU A 44 3.95 0.57 -1.97
N GLY A 45 3.47 1.61 -1.31
CA GLY A 45 3.73 1.79 0.11
C GLY A 45 5.14 2.22 0.49
N GLY A 46 5.68 1.59 1.53
CA GLY A 46 6.84 2.08 2.26
C GLY A 46 8.14 1.98 1.47
N PHE A 47 8.25 0.97 0.60
CA PHE A 47 9.38 0.81 -0.30
C PHE A 47 9.59 2.03 -1.21
N LEU A 48 8.53 2.51 -1.86
CA LEU A 48 8.62 3.64 -2.80
C LEU A 48 8.91 4.96 -2.08
N ARG A 49 8.37 5.15 -0.87
CA ARG A 49 8.75 6.26 0.02
C ARG A 49 10.25 6.23 0.33
N ASP A 50 10.76 5.08 0.73
CA ASP A 50 12.17 4.94 1.13
C ASP A 50 13.10 5.16 -0.06
N LEU A 51 12.74 4.63 -1.23
CA LEU A 51 13.47 4.86 -2.47
C LEU A 51 13.49 6.35 -2.84
N PHE A 52 12.34 7.03 -2.80
CA PHE A 52 12.24 8.47 -3.07
C PHE A 52 13.10 9.30 -2.10
N CYS A 53 13.14 8.91 -0.83
CA CYS A 53 13.90 9.61 0.20
C CYS A 53 15.39 9.20 0.28
N GLY A 54 15.86 8.32 -0.61
CA GLY A 54 17.22 7.78 -0.57
C GLY A 54 17.54 7.04 0.74
N LYS A 55 16.57 6.31 1.28
CA LYS A 55 16.69 5.53 2.52
C LYS A 55 16.75 4.04 2.23
N ALA A 56 17.39 3.31 3.15
CA ALA A 56 17.32 1.86 3.15
C ALA A 56 15.88 1.42 3.44
N PHE A 57 15.39 0.45 2.67
CA PHE A 57 14.12 -0.25 2.88
C PHE A 57 14.39 -1.64 3.44
N LYS A 58 13.34 -2.28 3.98
CA LYS A 58 13.42 -3.63 4.59
C LYS A 58 12.91 -4.70 3.63
N ASP A 59 11.78 -4.40 3.01
CA ASP A 59 10.97 -5.26 2.16
C ASP A 59 10.36 -4.40 1.03
N ILE A 60 9.92 -5.08 -0.02
CA ILE A 60 9.18 -4.51 -1.14
C ILE A 60 7.71 -4.87 -0.94
N ASP A 61 6.89 -3.89 -0.55
CA ASP A 61 5.44 -4.07 -0.43
C ASP A 61 4.84 -4.18 -1.84
N MET A 62 4.16 -5.29 -2.09
CA MET A 62 3.52 -5.58 -3.37
C MET A 62 2.07 -5.96 -3.17
N SER A 63 1.27 -5.73 -4.19
CA SER A 63 -0.06 -6.32 -4.24
C SER A 63 -0.42 -6.85 -5.61
N VAL A 64 -1.34 -7.80 -5.61
CA VAL A 64 -1.86 -8.46 -6.80
C VAL A 64 -3.29 -8.89 -6.52
N SER A 65 -4.08 -9.10 -7.56
CA SER A 65 -5.45 -9.58 -7.48
C SER A 65 -5.58 -10.94 -8.14
N THR A 66 -6.51 -11.76 -7.64
CA THR A 66 -6.85 -13.02 -8.28
C THR A 66 -7.51 -12.78 -9.63
N LYS A 67 -7.45 -13.78 -10.50
CA LYS A 67 -8.10 -13.74 -11.80
C LYS A 67 -9.61 -13.97 -11.64
N THR A 68 -10.42 -13.05 -12.13
CA THR A 68 -11.89 -13.16 -12.13
C THR A 68 -12.43 -13.08 -13.55
N TRP A 69 -12.28 -14.14 -14.35
CA TRP A 69 -12.93 -14.23 -15.66
C TRP A 69 -13.92 -15.41 -15.74
N ARG A 70 -15.22 -15.07 -15.78
CA ARG A 70 -16.45 -15.77 -16.24
C ARG A 70 -16.69 -17.28 -15.98
N ALA A 71 -15.79 -18.07 -15.40
CA ALA A 71 -16.07 -19.47 -14.99
C ALA A 71 -15.02 -20.12 -14.08
N CYS A 72 -13.84 -19.51 -13.88
CA CYS A 72 -12.81 -20.04 -12.99
C CYS A 72 -12.36 -18.94 -12.04
N GLU A 73 -13.07 -18.81 -10.92
CA GLU A 73 -12.63 -17.98 -9.80
C GLU A 73 -11.45 -18.66 -9.13
N MET A 74 -10.27 -18.03 -9.21
CA MET A 74 -9.13 -18.45 -8.42
C MET A 74 -9.31 -17.91 -7.00
N SER A 75 -9.26 -18.79 -5.99
CA SER A 75 -9.27 -18.33 -4.60
C SER A 75 -7.96 -17.62 -4.25
N ILE A 76 -7.97 -16.80 -3.20
CA ILE A 76 -6.74 -16.17 -2.68
C ILE A 76 -5.71 -17.22 -2.21
N ASP A 77 -6.17 -18.43 -1.86
CA ASP A 77 -5.32 -19.53 -1.43
C ASP A 77 -4.68 -20.23 -2.65
N ASP A 78 -5.46 -20.48 -3.71
CA ASP A 78 -4.92 -21.02 -4.96
C ASP A 78 -3.91 -20.08 -5.61
N ALA A 79 -4.15 -18.76 -5.53
CA ALA A 79 -3.20 -17.76 -5.99
C ALA A 79 -1.91 -17.76 -5.16
N ALA A 80 -2.01 -17.93 -3.84
CA ALA A 80 -0.84 -18.05 -2.98
C ALA A 80 -0.02 -19.30 -3.31
N ASP A 81 -0.69 -20.44 -3.46
CA ASP A 81 -0.05 -21.70 -3.83
C ASP A 81 0.59 -21.63 -5.21
N LEU A 82 -0.03 -20.92 -6.16
CA LEU A 82 0.54 -20.68 -7.49
C LEU A 82 1.85 -19.90 -7.41
N ILE A 83 1.89 -18.82 -6.62
CA ILE A 83 3.11 -18.02 -6.41
C ILE A 83 4.20 -18.88 -5.78
N LEU A 84 3.89 -19.64 -4.73
CA LEU A 84 4.86 -20.43 -3.99
C LEU A 84 5.37 -21.69 -4.73
N LYS A 85 4.67 -22.13 -5.78
CA LYS A 85 5.14 -23.22 -6.68
C LYS A 85 6.19 -22.74 -7.69
N ASP A 86 6.29 -21.44 -7.94
CA ASP A 86 7.30 -20.89 -8.83
C ASP A 86 8.64 -20.79 -8.12
N TRP A 87 9.68 -21.37 -8.71
CA TRP A 87 11.02 -21.46 -8.12
C TRP A 87 11.66 -20.10 -7.81
N ARG A 88 11.20 -19.03 -8.46
CA ARG A 88 11.68 -17.67 -8.20
C ARG A 88 11.22 -17.16 -6.84
N PHE A 89 10.12 -17.68 -6.30
CA PHE A 89 9.56 -17.28 -5.02
C PHE A 89 9.85 -18.32 -3.95
N ARG A 90 10.39 -17.87 -2.82
CA ARG A 90 10.67 -18.71 -1.66
C ARG A 90 9.89 -18.24 -0.46
N GLU A 91 9.00 -19.08 0.06
CA GLU A 91 8.21 -18.74 1.25
C GLU A 91 9.12 -18.47 2.45
N LEU A 92 8.82 -17.38 3.16
CA LEU A 92 9.34 -17.11 4.50
C LEU A 92 8.22 -17.23 5.54
N LYS A 93 7.04 -16.66 5.25
CA LYS A 93 5.88 -16.67 6.15
C LYS A 93 4.58 -16.37 5.39
N THR A 94 3.49 -17.00 5.80
CA THR A 94 2.12 -16.69 5.36
C THR A 94 1.27 -16.15 6.51
N GLU A 95 0.45 -15.12 6.27
CA GLU A 95 -0.53 -14.57 7.23
C GLU A 95 -1.89 -14.26 6.58
N PHE A 96 -2.99 -14.66 7.21
CA PHE A 96 -4.34 -14.20 6.84
C PHE A 96 -4.59 -12.82 7.42
N MET A 97 -5.10 -11.90 6.59
CA MET A 97 -5.39 -10.53 7.03
C MET A 97 -6.88 -10.30 7.19
N ALA A 98 -7.24 -9.43 8.14
CA ALA A 98 -8.63 -8.99 8.29
C ALA A 98 -9.13 -8.34 6.98
N PRO A 99 -10.36 -8.64 6.51
CA PRO A 99 -10.92 -8.03 5.31
C PRO A 99 -10.94 -6.50 5.36
N VAL A 100 -10.90 -5.85 4.20
CA VAL A 100 -10.93 -4.37 4.09
C VAL A 100 -12.18 -3.94 3.35
N LYS A 101 -12.79 -2.84 3.81
CA LYS A 101 -13.88 -2.16 3.10
C LYS A 101 -13.29 -1.32 1.97
N GLN A 102 -13.73 -1.56 0.74
CA GLN A 102 -13.48 -0.69 -0.42
C GLN A 102 -14.77 0.03 -0.79
N ALA A 103 -14.67 1.31 -1.17
CA ALA A 103 -15.81 2.01 -1.77
C ALA A 103 -16.14 1.35 -3.11
N GLY A 104 -17.37 0.85 -3.26
CA GLY A 104 -17.84 0.27 -4.51
C GLY A 104 -18.12 1.33 -5.57
N ASP A 105 -18.46 0.88 -6.77
CA ASP A 105 -18.81 1.63 -7.98
C ASP A 105 -20.16 2.38 -7.91
N GLY A 106 -20.60 2.78 -6.70
CA GLY A 106 -21.82 3.53 -6.45
C GLY A 106 -22.93 2.74 -5.74
N TYR A 107 -22.76 1.44 -5.47
CA TYR A 107 -23.77 0.57 -4.85
C TYR A 107 -23.52 0.19 -3.38
N GLY A 108 -22.45 0.67 -2.75
CA GLY A 108 -22.12 0.36 -1.35
C GLY A 108 -20.63 0.12 -1.13
N TYR A 109 -20.29 -0.60 -0.06
CA TYR A 109 -18.91 -1.02 0.21
C TYR A 109 -18.73 -2.50 -0.15
N ILE A 110 -17.62 -2.85 -0.80
CA ILE A 110 -17.22 -4.24 -1.04
C ILE A 110 -16.23 -4.66 0.05
N MET A 111 -16.36 -5.89 0.55
CA MET A 111 -15.45 -6.47 1.54
C MET A 111 -14.40 -7.31 0.83
N LEU A 112 -13.20 -6.76 0.65
CA LEU A 112 -12.09 -7.46 0.02
C LEU A 112 -11.47 -8.47 1.00
N ARG A 113 -11.42 -9.74 0.59
CA ARG A 113 -10.61 -10.75 1.28
C ARG A 113 -9.16 -10.58 0.85
N ARG A 114 -8.24 -10.81 1.80
CA ARG A 114 -6.81 -10.68 1.53
C ARG A 114 -5.95 -11.65 2.32
N ARG A 115 -4.87 -12.10 1.69
CA ARG A 115 -3.81 -12.93 2.26
C ARG A 115 -2.47 -12.25 2.03
N ARG A 116 -1.60 -12.28 3.03
CA ARG A 116 -0.26 -11.71 2.99
C ARG A 116 0.76 -12.84 2.88
N LEU A 117 1.67 -12.71 1.93
CA LEU A 117 2.79 -13.62 1.70
C LEU A 117 4.10 -12.86 1.86
N GLN A 118 4.88 -13.26 2.85
CA GLN A 118 6.28 -12.83 2.96
C GLN A 118 7.15 -13.87 2.29
N CYS A 119 7.88 -13.46 1.27
CA CYS A 119 8.72 -14.35 0.48
C CYS A 119 10.02 -13.66 0.03
N GLU A 120 11.00 -14.44 -0.42
CA GLU A 120 12.11 -13.91 -1.21
C GLU A 120 11.82 -14.12 -2.70
N PHE A 121 12.17 -13.14 -3.53
CA PHE A 121 12.22 -13.31 -4.98
C PHE A 121 13.67 -13.36 -5.47
N VAL A 122 13.99 -14.36 -6.28
CA VAL A 122 15.30 -14.50 -6.93
C VAL A 122 15.26 -13.82 -8.30
N THR A 123 16.01 -12.73 -8.44
CA THR A 123 16.09 -11.99 -9.72
C THR A 123 16.90 -12.76 -10.75
N LYS A 124 16.80 -12.35 -12.02
CA LYS A 124 17.63 -12.88 -13.11
C LYS A 124 19.13 -12.70 -12.87
N ALA A 125 19.50 -11.65 -12.11
CA ALA A 125 20.88 -11.40 -11.69
C ALA A 125 21.32 -12.25 -10.47
N GLY A 126 20.44 -13.08 -9.91
CA GLY A 126 20.72 -13.90 -8.72
C GLY A 126 20.57 -13.15 -7.40
N ASN A 127 20.10 -11.89 -7.40
CA ASN A 127 19.83 -11.14 -6.18
C ASN A 127 18.58 -11.69 -5.49
N ARG A 128 18.53 -11.56 -4.17
CA ARG A 128 17.35 -11.92 -3.37
C ARG A 128 16.65 -10.66 -2.90
N LEU A 129 15.38 -10.53 -3.27
CA LEU A 129 14.53 -9.42 -2.88
C LEU A 129 13.54 -9.87 -1.81
N PRO A 130 13.54 -9.28 -0.61
CA PRO A 130 12.49 -9.52 0.37
C PRO A 130 11.19 -8.87 -0.11
N LEU A 131 10.16 -9.70 -0.34
CA LEU A 131 8.85 -9.27 -0.79
C LEU A 131 7.81 -9.46 0.31
N ASP A 132 6.85 -8.55 0.31
CA ASP A 132 5.64 -8.65 1.08
C ASP A 132 4.42 -8.46 0.19
N ILE A 133 3.84 -9.57 -0.26
CA ILE A 133 2.80 -9.61 -1.28
C ILE A 133 1.43 -9.73 -0.63
N THR A 134 0.57 -8.75 -0.86
CA THR A 134 -0.86 -8.81 -0.52
C THR A 134 -1.66 -9.29 -1.73
N ILE A 135 -2.35 -10.41 -1.59
CA ILE A 135 -3.28 -10.95 -2.60
C ILE A 135 -4.69 -10.47 -2.27
N PHE A 136 -5.36 -9.83 -3.22
CA PHE A 136 -6.76 -9.40 -3.14
C PHE A 136 -7.68 -10.33 -3.92
N SER A 137 -8.90 -10.54 -3.41
CA SER A 137 -9.93 -11.32 -4.10
C SER A 137 -10.53 -10.63 -5.32
N GLU A 138 -10.31 -9.33 -5.49
CA GLU A 138 -10.82 -8.54 -6.61
C GLU A 138 -9.73 -7.57 -7.13
N PRO A 139 -9.78 -7.16 -8.41
CA PRO A 139 -8.89 -6.15 -8.96
C PRO A 139 -8.96 -4.83 -8.20
N VAL A 140 -7.80 -4.32 -7.77
CA VAL A 140 -7.67 -2.98 -7.18
C VAL A 140 -6.80 -2.13 -8.12
N SER A 141 -7.31 -1.00 -8.58
CA SER A 141 -6.53 -0.13 -9.47
C SER A 141 -5.37 0.55 -8.71
N PRO A 142 -4.25 0.87 -9.40
CA PRO A 142 -3.17 1.65 -8.79
C PRO A 142 -3.65 3.00 -8.22
N ALA A 143 -4.60 3.65 -8.90
CA ALA A 143 -5.17 4.92 -8.47
C ALA A 143 -5.91 4.78 -7.14
N GLU A 144 -6.83 3.81 -7.04
CA GLU A 144 -7.53 3.53 -5.77
C GLU A 144 -6.56 3.18 -4.66
N MET A 145 -5.54 2.39 -4.94
CA MET A 145 -4.55 2.02 -3.93
C MET A 145 -3.80 3.24 -3.39
N SER A 146 -3.36 4.14 -4.29
CA SER A 146 -2.63 5.34 -3.90
C SER A 146 -3.48 6.27 -3.03
N LEU A 147 -4.73 6.51 -3.40
CA LEU A 147 -5.63 7.43 -2.68
C LEU A 147 -6.17 6.83 -1.38
N ASN A 148 -6.25 5.50 -1.28
CA ASN A 148 -6.71 4.81 -0.06
C ASN A 148 -5.58 4.41 0.89
N ALA A 149 -4.33 4.76 0.59
CA ALA A 149 -3.21 4.58 1.51
C ALA A 149 -3.48 5.26 2.85
N ASP A 150 -2.91 4.71 3.93
CA ASP A 150 -3.16 5.18 5.28
C ASP A 150 -2.62 6.59 5.56
N ALA A 151 -1.54 6.97 4.86
CA ALA A 151 -0.95 8.30 4.88
C ALA A 151 -0.43 8.70 3.48
N PRO A 152 -0.45 9.99 3.11
CA PRO A 152 0.08 10.47 1.84
C PRO A 152 1.52 10.02 1.59
N ILE A 153 2.36 9.99 2.62
CA ILE A 153 3.76 9.56 2.54
C ILE A 153 3.96 8.08 2.13
N ASN A 154 2.90 7.26 2.22
CA ASN A 154 2.90 5.84 1.81
C ASN A 154 2.02 5.60 0.58
N SER A 155 1.58 6.66 -0.11
CA SER A 155 0.60 6.56 -1.20
C SER A 155 1.19 6.20 -2.56
N ALA A 156 2.52 6.15 -2.69
CA ALA A 156 3.13 5.84 -3.99
C ALA A 156 2.83 4.39 -4.41
N VAL A 157 2.53 4.23 -5.69
CA VAL A 157 2.26 2.95 -6.36
C VAL A 157 2.91 2.97 -7.74
N ILE A 158 3.58 1.88 -8.12
CA ILE A 158 4.04 1.67 -9.50
C ILE A 158 3.06 0.75 -10.24
N ASP A 159 2.67 1.16 -11.45
CA ASP A 159 1.86 0.34 -12.34
C ASP A 159 2.73 -0.63 -13.19
N LEU A 160 2.06 -1.49 -13.95
CA LEU A 160 2.71 -2.42 -14.88
C LEU A 160 3.48 -1.75 -16.02
N SER A 161 3.20 -0.48 -16.31
CA SER A 161 3.92 0.31 -17.31
C SER A 161 5.18 0.96 -16.72
N GLY A 162 5.41 0.80 -15.42
CA GLY A 162 6.52 1.41 -14.69
C GLY A 162 6.28 2.87 -14.31
N ASN A 163 5.06 3.39 -14.45
CA ASN A 163 4.73 4.73 -13.98
C ASN A 163 4.53 4.70 -12.48
N VAL A 164 5.17 5.64 -11.77
CA VAL A 164 4.90 5.88 -10.36
C VAL A 164 3.82 6.95 -10.25
N ILE A 165 2.73 6.62 -9.58
CA ILE A 165 1.66 7.55 -9.21
C ILE A 165 1.52 7.59 -7.70
N ALA A 166 1.07 8.71 -7.16
CA ALA A 166 0.86 8.86 -5.73
C ALA A 166 -0.23 9.89 -5.44
N ASP A 167 -0.53 10.08 -4.17
CA ASP A 167 -1.29 11.23 -3.72
C ASP A 167 -0.60 12.56 -4.05
N PRO A 168 -1.34 13.64 -4.35
CA PRO A 168 -0.75 14.96 -4.59
C PRO A 168 0.21 15.45 -3.48
N ASP A 169 -0.05 15.09 -2.22
CA ASP A 169 0.77 15.52 -1.08
C ASP A 169 1.97 14.60 -0.80
N PHE A 170 2.15 13.51 -1.57
CA PHE A 170 3.20 12.51 -1.35
C PHE A 170 4.59 13.14 -1.24
N GLU A 171 4.99 13.95 -2.24
CA GLU A 171 6.33 14.52 -2.27
C GLU A 171 6.56 15.51 -1.14
N ASP A 172 5.58 16.37 -0.84
CA ASP A 172 5.67 17.34 0.25
C ASP A 172 5.83 16.62 1.59
N HIS A 173 5.04 15.57 1.81
CA HIS A 173 5.10 14.77 3.04
C HIS A 173 6.40 14.00 3.17
N CYS A 174 6.96 13.49 2.06
CA CYS A 174 8.29 12.88 2.07
C CYS A 174 9.37 13.90 2.43
N LYS A 175 9.38 15.07 1.77
CA LYS A 175 10.35 16.15 1.99
C LYS A 175 10.29 16.69 3.43
N ARG A 176 9.09 16.86 3.99
CA ARG A 176 8.85 17.37 5.34
C ARG A 176 8.86 16.29 6.43
N GLN A 177 8.97 15.02 6.04
CA GLN A 177 8.88 13.83 6.89
C GLN A 177 7.63 13.85 7.78
N ILE A 178 6.47 13.95 7.14
CA ILE A 178 5.17 13.99 7.82
C ILE A 178 4.41 12.69 7.57
N TYR A 179 4.07 12.00 8.65
CA TYR A 179 3.13 10.90 8.63
C TYR A 179 1.74 11.42 9.01
N HIS A 180 0.96 11.82 8.01
CA HIS A 180 -0.40 12.31 8.21
C HIS A 180 -1.41 11.17 8.04
N LEU A 181 -1.96 10.65 9.14
CA LEU A 181 -2.93 9.56 9.10
C LEU A 181 -4.27 10.04 8.53
N ARG A 182 -4.82 9.35 7.51
CA ARG A 182 -6.11 9.70 6.90
C ARG A 182 -7.33 9.10 7.61
N THR A 183 -7.16 7.97 8.27
CA THR A 183 -8.29 7.17 8.75
C THR A 183 -8.85 7.67 10.08
N HIS A 184 -10.18 7.64 10.18
CA HIS A 184 -10.92 7.93 11.39
C HIS A 184 -11.30 6.61 12.08
N GLY A 185 -10.73 6.34 13.26
CA GLY A 185 -11.08 5.18 14.08
C GLY A 185 -9.94 4.73 15.00
N ILE A 186 -10.28 4.23 16.18
CA ILE A 186 -9.31 3.90 17.24
C ILE A 186 -8.30 2.84 16.80
N SER A 187 -8.79 1.75 16.19
CA SER A 187 -7.92 0.66 15.75
C SER A 187 -6.98 1.08 14.62
N ALA A 188 -7.47 1.88 13.67
CA ALA A 188 -6.68 2.40 12.56
C ALA A 188 -5.64 3.42 13.05
N ALA A 189 -6.02 4.28 14.01
CA ALA A 189 -5.14 5.17 14.74
C ALA A 189 -3.99 4.44 15.43
N LEU A 190 -4.30 3.38 16.18
CA LEU A 190 -3.30 2.59 16.89
C LEU A 190 -2.32 1.92 15.93
N GLU A 191 -2.81 1.33 14.84
CA GLU A 191 -1.93 0.70 13.86
C GLU A 191 -1.10 1.74 13.09
N GLY A 192 -1.69 2.87 12.72
CA GLY A 192 -0.99 4.00 12.12
C GLY A 192 0.12 4.54 13.03
N ALA A 193 -0.15 4.72 14.33
CA ALA A 193 0.85 5.17 15.31
C ALA A 193 1.99 4.15 15.49
N ARG A 194 1.67 2.84 15.53
CA ARG A 194 2.69 1.77 15.57
C ARG A 194 3.54 1.78 14.30
N ARG A 195 2.92 1.95 13.13
CA ARG A 195 3.61 2.02 11.85
C ARG A 195 4.52 3.25 11.79
N PHE A 196 4.02 4.42 12.19
CA PHE A 196 4.82 5.63 12.33
C PHE A 196 6.04 5.40 13.22
N LYS A 197 5.86 4.85 14.44
CA LYS A 197 6.98 4.57 15.36
C LYS A 197 8.04 3.69 14.69
N ARG A 198 7.62 2.60 14.04
CA ARG A 198 8.54 1.69 13.30
C ARG A 198 9.31 2.42 12.20
N ILE A 199 8.65 3.25 11.41
CA ILE A 199 9.28 4.00 10.30
C ILE A 199 10.27 5.04 10.85
N ARG A 200 9.84 5.83 11.83
CA ARG A 200 10.62 6.88 12.48
C ARG A 200 11.90 6.31 13.08
N ASP A 201 11.77 5.29 13.91
CA ASP A 201 12.89 4.70 14.66
C ASP A 201 13.88 3.98 13.72
N ARG A 202 13.42 3.48 12.57
CA ARG A 202 14.27 2.81 11.58
C ARG A 202 15.09 3.77 10.73
N ALA A 203 14.46 4.81 10.16
CA ALA A 203 15.08 5.60 9.08
C ALA A 203 14.78 7.11 9.10
N TYR A 204 13.85 7.58 9.92
CA TYR A 204 13.36 8.96 9.90
C TYR A 204 13.21 9.53 11.32
N PRO A 205 14.30 9.76 12.06
CA PRO A 205 14.23 10.17 13.47
C PRO A 205 13.53 11.53 13.68
N LYS A 206 13.45 12.36 12.64
CA LYS A 206 12.78 13.68 12.67
C LYS A 206 11.34 13.63 12.14
N MET A 207 10.81 12.46 11.81
CA MET A 207 9.46 12.32 11.28
C MET A 207 8.43 12.77 12.31
N ARG A 208 7.46 13.57 11.86
CA ARG A 208 6.34 14.04 12.68
C ARG A 208 5.10 13.22 12.38
N PHE A 209 4.30 12.99 13.41
CA PHE A 209 3.02 12.32 13.29
C PHE A 209 1.91 13.36 13.34
N GLU A 210 1.04 13.36 12.33
CA GLU A 210 -0.14 14.21 12.25
C GLU A 210 -1.38 13.33 12.12
N ALA A 211 -2.44 13.73 12.81
CA ALA A 211 -3.72 13.05 12.77
C ALA A 211 -4.86 14.05 12.60
N PRO A 212 -6.01 13.63 12.05
CA PRO A 212 -7.14 14.53 11.83
C PRO A 212 -7.68 15.05 13.16
N ALA A 213 -8.10 16.33 13.19
CA ALA A 213 -8.55 17.04 14.40
C ALA A 213 -9.56 16.25 15.26
N LYS A 214 -10.49 15.54 14.61
CA LYS A 214 -11.52 14.70 15.25
C LYS A 214 -10.97 13.46 15.97
N SER A 215 -9.68 13.17 15.84
CA SER A 215 -9.01 12.01 16.43
C SER A 215 -7.82 12.41 17.33
N VAL A 216 -7.53 13.72 17.46
CA VAL A 216 -6.34 14.24 18.17
C VAL A 216 -6.29 13.84 19.65
N GLY A 217 -7.39 13.95 20.40
CA GLY A 217 -7.39 13.62 21.83
C GLY A 217 -7.10 12.15 22.13
N LEU A 218 -7.60 11.26 21.28
CA LEU A 218 -7.43 9.82 21.46
C LEU A 218 -6.09 9.31 20.89
N ILE A 219 -5.65 9.88 19.78
CA ILE A 219 -4.38 9.54 19.15
C ILE A 219 -3.19 10.07 19.95
N ALA A 220 -3.29 11.28 20.53
CA ALA A 220 -2.27 11.81 21.44
C ALA A 220 -2.04 10.89 22.64
N ALA A 221 -3.11 10.31 23.22
CA ALA A 221 -3.00 9.34 24.30
C ALA A 221 -2.33 8.02 23.86
N CYS A 222 -2.61 7.56 22.63
CA CYS A 222 -1.99 6.36 22.07
C CYS A 222 -0.51 6.55 21.75
N VAL A 223 -0.14 7.68 21.16
CA VAL A 223 1.25 8.03 20.85
C VAL A 223 2.06 8.25 22.13
N ALA A 224 1.50 8.91 23.16
CA ALA A 224 2.15 9.07 24.46
C ALA A 224 2.44 7.72 25.14
N ARG A 225 1.53 6.74 25.05
CA ARG A 225 1.75 5.37 25.57
C ARG A 225 2.78 4.57 24.78
N LEU A 226 3.01 4.90 23.51
CA LEU A 226 4.03 4.26 22.68
C LEU A 226 5.40 4.95 22.82
N ALA A 227 5.46 6.16 23.37
CA ALA A 227 6.70 6.92 23.60
C ALA A 227 7.28 6.74 25.01
N ALA A 228 6.46 6.28 25.97
CA ALA A 228 6.90 5.71 27.24
C ALA A 228 7.47 4.28 27.03
#